data_AF-A0ABD2NWL3-F1
#
_entry.id   AF-A0ABD2NWL3-F1
#
_cell.length_a   1.000
_cell.length_b   1.000
_cell.length_c   1.000
_cell.angle_alpha   90.00
_cell.angle_beta   90.00
_cell.angle_gamma   90.00
#
_symmetry.space_group_name_H-M   'P 1'
#
loop_
_entity.id
_entity.type
_entity.pdbx_description
1 polymer ?
#
loop_
_entity_poly.entity_id
_entity_poly.type
_entity_poly.pdbx_seq_one_letter_code
_entity_poly.pdbx_strand_id
1 'polypeptide(L)'
;MATLAEENNERDCQICGNTFLKNSMVNSKIEGPVCKECFKNEGKYNAKPQQRHRPKAPPSNSEGNNQEICNKLFPHPEKFHMRRRPESSTTLICTTSTPSISKKPLQCPYQQCGKFVSVFEISAHFKYEHKEVPHIFTHFDARSALEFSPKIIQHGVLCTMVLLNLRKSEPNLVPVASSTSRKIINESTKDAQACLIVLATRLTDYDVEEKQCKDEKNRHHRSNEVNDSDKWIFWLGSNISINLSYTIAISSLDNEMRLKYFGPVLHIEEKPLKLWQDGRCLLMNKYQIERMSDNFQKKLSLDVIVYQED
;
A
#
# COMPACT_ATOMS: atom_id res chain seq x y z
N MET A 1 34.36 -48.72 37.79
CA MET A 1 33.41 -47.75 37.20
C MET A 1 33.86 -47.50 35.77
N ALA A 2 33.18 -48.10 34.80
CA ALA A 2 33.49 -47.94 33.37
C ALA A 2 32.63 -46.81 32.81
N THR A 3 33.26 -45.69 32.45
CA THR A 3 32.63 -44.59 31.72
C THR A 3 32.43 -45.02 30.26
N LEU A 4 31.18 -45.25 29.87
CA LEU A 4 30.79 -45.44 28.48
C LEU A 4 31.00 -44.12 27.74
N ALA A 5 31.91 -44.13 26.77
CA ALA A 5 32.10 -43.01 25.85
C ALA A 5 30.86 -42.92 24.94
N GLU A 6 30.11 -41.83 25.06
CA GLU A 6 29.06 -41.49 24.10
C GLU A 6 29.74 -41.06 22.80
N GLU A 7 29.74 -41.95 21.80
CA GLU A 7 30.14 -41.60 20.44
C GLU A 7 29.16 -40.56 19.88
N ASN A 8 29.62 -39.32 19.76
CA ASN A 8 28.91 -38.23 19.10
C ASN A 8 28.73 -38.56 17.61
N ASN A 9 27.57 -39.11 17.28
CA ASN A 9 27.23 -39.55 15.93
C ASN A 9 26.72 -38.33 15.13
N GLU A 10 27.65 -37.54 14.62
CA GLU A 10 27.39 -36.39 13.76
C GLU A 10 27.29 -36.80 12.29
N ARG A 11 26.45 -36.10 11.51
CA ARG A 11 26.23 -36.35 10.07
C ARG A 11 26.00 -35.04 9.32
N ASP A 12 26.43 -35.00 8.06
CA ASP A 12 26.28 -33.82 7.20
C ASP A 12 24.97 -33.86 6.40
N CYS A 13 24.32 -32.70 6.29
CA CYS A 13 23.14 -32.51 5.46
C CYS A 13 23.52 -32.53 3.97
N GLN A 14 22.89 -33.40 3.18
CA GLN A 14 23.16 -33.53 1.74
C GLN A 14 22.81 -32.29 0.91
N ILE A 15 21.91 -31.41 1.40
CA ILE A 15 21.47 -30.21 0.67
C ILE A 15 22.33 -29.00 0.99
N CYS A 16 22.60 -28.73 2.27
CA CYS A 16 23.34 -27.52 2.69
C CYS A 16 24.78 -27.77 3.12
N GLY A 17 25.21 -29.04 3.30
CA GLY A 17 26.56 -29.40 3.69
C GLY A 17 26.91 -29.22 5.17
N ASN A 18 26.00 -28.69 6.00
CA ASN A 18 26.27 -28.48 7.43
C ASN A 18 26.15 -29.77 8.25
N THR A 19 26.99 -29.90 9.27
CA THR A 19 27.03 -31.04 10.21
C THR A 19 25.99 -30.88 11.33
N PHE A 20 25.25 -31.94 11.62
CA PHE A 20 24.23 -31.98 12.67
C PHE A 20 24.32 -33.26 13.49
N LEU A 21 23.84 -33.19 14.75
CA LEU A 21 23.57 -34.39 15.53
C LEU A 21 22.52 -35.26 14.83
N LYS A 22 22.70 -36.58 14.84
CA LYS A 22 21.80 -37.56 14.19
C LYS A 22 20.31 -37.36 14.52
N ASN A 23 20.00 -36.92 15.73
CA ASN A 23 18.65 -36.69 16.25
C ASN A 23 17.96 -35.47 15.60
N SER A 24 18.75 -34.60 14.99
CA SER A 24 18.35 -33.34 14.35
C SER A 24 18.10 -33.51 12.85
N MET A 25 18.38 -34.69 12.30
CA MET A 25 18.26 -35.00 10.88
C MET A 25 17.00 -35.81 10.56
N VAL A 26 16.55 -35.70 9.31
CA VAL A 26 15.42 -36.44 8.74
C VAL A 26 15.97 -37.29 7.60
N ASN A 27 15.65 -38.59 7.58
CA ASN A 27 16.00 -39.45 6.45
C ASN A 27 14.97 -39.26 5.33
N SER A 28 15.37 -38.63 4.23
CA SER A 28 14.57 -38.61 2.99
C SER A 28 14.68 -39.95 2.28
N LYS A 29 13.60 -40.38 1.60
CA LYS A 29 13.60 -41.62 0.80
C LYS A 29 14.48 -41.52 -0.45
N ILE A 30 14.83 -40.31 -0.88
CA ILE A 30 15.45 -40.05 -2.19
C ILE A 30 16.92 -39.62 -2.04
N GLU A 31 17.26 -38.80 -1.04
CA GLU A 31 18.56 -38.11 -1.00
C GLU A 31 19.34 -38.30 0.31
N GLY A 32 19.03 -39.32 1.11
CA GLY A 32 19.75 -39.58 2.37
C GLY A 32 19.37 -38.62 3.51
N PRO A 33 20.25 -38.42 4.52
CA PRO A 33 19.94 -37.61 5.69
C PRO A 33 20.01 -36.10 5.35
N VAL A 34 18.93 -35.39 5.63
CA VAL A 34 18.78 -33.94 5.42
C VAL A 34 18.38 -33.23 6.72
N CYS A 35 18.77 -31.97 6.89
CA CYS A 35 18.37 -31.21 8.08
C CYS A 35 16.88 -30.82 8.01
N LYS A 36 16.26 -30.56 9.17
CA LYS A 36 14.83 -30.23 9.26
C LYS A 36 14.43 -28.99 8.44
N GLU A 37 15.33 -28.02 8.28
CA GLU A 37 15.05 -26.81 7.50
C GLU A 37 15.04 -27.08 5.99
N CYS A 38 16.05 -27.80 5.48
CA CYS A 38 16.07 -28.19 4.07
C CYS A 38 14.87 -29.08 3.72
N PHE A 39 14.50 -30.04 4.59
CA PHE A 39 13.33 -30.89 4.38
C PHE A 39 12.00 -30.10 4.31
N LYS A 40 11.83 -29.07 5.17
CA LYS A 40 10.64 -28.19 5.12
C LYS A 40 10.59 -27.37 3.82
N ASN A 41 11.75 -27.01 3.28
CA ASN A 41 11.84 -26.23 2.05
C ASN A 41 11.63 -27.07 0.79
N GLU A 42 12.00 -28.36 0.77
CA GLU A 42 11.72 -29.26 -0.38
C GLU A 42 10.22 -29.32 -0.73
N GLY A 43 9.34 -29.29 0.28
CA GLY A 43 7.89 -29.24 0.07
C GLY A 43 7.41 -28.00 -0.70
N LYS A 44 8.21 -26.94 -0.78
CA LYS A 44 7.89 -25.69 -1.50
C LYS A 44 8.48 -25.63 -2.90
N TYR A 45 9.52 -26.40 -3.22
CA TYR A 45 10.24 -26.31 -4.49
C TYR A 45 9.82 -27.35 -5.55
N ASN A 46 9.08 -28.41 -5.19
CA ASN A 46 8.63 -29.43 -6.14
C ASN A 46 7.45 -29.03 -7.06
N ALA A 47 7.16 -27.74 -7.22
CA ALA A 47 6.12 -27.24 -8.13
C ALA A 47 6.65 -26.66 -9.47
N LYS A 48 7.94 -26.81 -9.79
CA LYS A 48 8.46 -26.43 -11.11
C LYS A 48 9.35 -27.53 -11.71
N PRO A 49 9.16 -27.89 -12.99
CA PRO A 49 10.02 -28.85 -13.66
C PRO A 49 11.40 -28.24 -13.89
N GLN A 50 12.43 -28.84 -13.30
CA GLN A 50 13.83 -28.44 -13.48
C GLN A 50 14.26 -28.66 -14.94
N GLN A 51 14.62 -27.57 -15.61
CA GLN A 51 15.48 -27.63 -16.80
C GLN A 51 16.90 -28.00 -16.37
N ARG A 52 17.41 -29.09 -16.95
CA ARG A 52 18.76 -29.61 -16.73
C ARG A 52 19.81 -28.58 -17.20
N HIS A 53 20.77 -28.28 -16.34
CA HIS A 53 21.99 -27.56 -16.67
C HIS A 53 22.84 -28.35 -17.68
N ARG A 54 23.34 -27.66 -18.72
CA ARG A 54 24.32 -28.17 -19.68
C ARG A 54 25.70 -27.53 -19.40
N PRO A 55 26.83 -28.24 -19.54
CA PRO A 55 28.15 -27.73 -19.15
C PRO A 55 28.77 -26.72 -20.13
N LYS A 56 29.68 -25.90 -19.61
CA LYS A 56 30.49 -24.84 -20.26
C LYS A 56 31.46 -25.38 -21.32
N ALA A 57 31.71 -24.58 -22.36
CA ALA A 57 32.81 -24.73 -23.32
C ALA A 57 33.83 -23.54 -23.19
N PRO A 58 35.08 -23.68 -23.68
CA PRO A 58 36.21 -22.77 -23.41
C PRO A 58 36.31 -21.58 -24.39
N PRO A 59 37.20 -20.59 -24.13
CA PRO A 59 37.27 -19.35 -24.90
C PRO A 59 38.14 -19.48 -26.14
N SER A 60 37.75 -18.81 -27.23
CA SER A 60 38.56 -18.60 -28.43
C SER A 60 38.75 -17.11 -28.69
N ASN A 61 40.01 -16.71 -28.80
CA ASN A 61 40.48 -15.40 -29.23
C ASN A 61 40.10 -15.13 -30.70
N SER A 62 39.64 -13.91 -30.99
CA SER A 62 39.83 -13.29 -32.30
C SER A 62 39.76 -11.77 -32.17
N GLU A 63 40.89 -11.13 -32.44
CA GLU A 63 41.04 -9.70 -32.72
C GLU A 63 40.37 -9.36 -34.06
N GLY A 64 39.79 -8.16 -34.17
CA GLY A 64 39.25 -7.67 -35.44
C GLY A 64 38.41 -6.40 -35.33
N ASN A 65 39.05 -5.27 -35.63
CA ASN A 65 38.51 -3.94 -35.96
C ASN A 65 37.10 -3.89 -36.58
N ASN A 66 36.22 -2.99 -36.11
CA ASN A 66 35.91 -1.70 -36.77
C ASN A 66 34.68 -0.99 -36.17
N GLN A 67 34.86 0.31 -35.97
CA GLN A 67 33.96 1.46 -36.13
C GLN A 67 32.45 1.37 -35.80
N GLU A 68 32.07 2.38 -34.99
CA GLU A 68 30.92 3.28 -35.17
C GLU A 68 29.54 2.94 -34.59
N ILE A 69 29.06 3.94 -33.80
CA ILE A 69 27.67 4.30 -33.48
C ILE A 69 26.97 3.44 -32.42
N CYS A 70 26.95 3.93 -31.18
CA CYS A 70 25.67 4.10 -30.47
C CYS A 70 25.79 5.08 -29.30
N ASN A 71 25.41 6.32 -29.56
CA ASN A 71 24.97 7.24 -28.52
C ASN A 71 23.63 6.75 -27.94
N LYS A 72 23.43 6.99 -26.64
CA LYS A 72 22.19 6.89 -25.85
C LYS A 72 21.97 5.56 -25.10
N LEU A 73 22.79 5.32 -24.08
CA LEU A 73 22.38 4.56 -22.89
C LEU A 73 21.56 5.46 -21.96
N PHE A 74 20.32 5.75 -22.34
CA PHE A 74 19.29 6.07 -21.35
C PHE A 74 18.47 4.80 -21.16
N PRO A 75 18.36 4.25 -19.95
CA PRO A 75 17.41 3.18 -19.70
C PRO A 75 16.02 3.72 -20.03
N HIS A 76 15.35 3.09 -20.99
CA HIS A 76 13.95 3.36 -21.28
C HIS A 76 13.15 3.28 -19.98
N PRO A 77 12.24 4.24 -19.71
CA PRO A 77 11.35 4.13 -18.57
C PRO A 77 10.58 2.82 -18.72
N GLU A 78 10.60 2.05 -17.64
CA GLU A 78 9.97 0.75 -17.51
C GLU A 78 8.64 0.72 -18.26
N LYS A 79 8.48 -0.29 -19.11
CA LYS A 79 7.20 -0.63 -19.72
C LYS A 79 6.19 -0.66 -18.56
N PHE A 80 5.26 0.29 -18.55
CA PHE A 80 4.11 0.26 -17.68
C PHE A 80 3.47 -1.11 -17.87
N HIS A 81 3.67 -2.01 -16.91
CA HIS A 81 2.87 -3.21 -16.79
C HIS A 81 1.47 -2.69 -16.47
N MET A 82 0.64 -2.50 -17.50
CA MET A 82 -0.81 -2.52 -17.34
C MET A 82 -1.12 -3.88 -16.71
N ARG A 83 -1.20 -3.91 -15.37
CA ARG A 83 -1.78 -5.02 -14.66
C ARG A 83 -3.15 -5.25 -15.28
N ARG A 84 -3.42 -6.51 -15.62
CA ARG A 84 -4.74 -6.97 -16.06
C ARG A 84 -5.79 -6.35 -15.16
N ARG A 85 -6.80 -5.72 -15.77
CA ARG A 85 -8.02 -5.27 -15.08
C ARG A 85 -8.42 -6.39 -14.11
N PRO A 86 -8.54 -6.14 -12.80
CA PRO A 86 -9.26 -7.07 -11.95
C PRO A 86 -10.64 -7.21 -12.58
N GLU A 87 -11.06 -8.45 -12.81
CA GLU A 87 -12.38 -8.77 -13.35
C GLU A 87 -13.41 -7.96 -12.57
N SER A 88 -14.01 -7.01 -13.29
CA SER A 88 -15.07 -6.15 -12.82
C SER A 88 -16.21 -7.04 -12.38
N SER A 89 -16.25 -7.31 -11.07
CA SER A 89 -17.46 -7.77 -10.40
C SER A 89 -18.51 -6.72 -10.72
N THR A 90 -19.35 -7.03 -11.69
CA THR A 90 -20.37 -6.13 -12.22
C THR A 90 -21.49 -6.12 -11.19
N THR A 91 -21.29 -5.43 -10.08
CA THR A 91 -22.39 -5.07 -9.18
C THR A 91 -23.18 -3.98 -9.87
N LEU A 92 -24.30 -4.42 -10.46
CA LEU A 92 -25.36 -3.61 -11.00
C LEU A 92 -25.63 -2.39 -10.10
N ILE A 93 -25.68 -1.24 -10.77
CA ILE A 93 -26.12 0.06 -10.28
C ILE A 93 -27.46 -0.13 -9.57
N CYS A 94 -27.46 0.01 -8.24
CA CYS A 94 -28.66 0.15 -7.44
C CYS A 94 -28.66 1.57 -6.88
N THR A 95 -29.14 2.50 -7.68
CA THR A 95 -29.75 3.71 -7.15
C THR A 95 -31.02 3.28 -6.42
N THR A 96 -31.17 3.69 -5.15
CA THR A 96 -32.33 3.43 -4.28
C THR A 96 -32.40 2.08 -3.55
N SER A 97 -31.43 1.81 -2.68
CA SER A 97 -31.71 1.33 -1.31
C SER A 97 -30.44 1.45 -0.47
N THR A 98 -30.58 2.11 0.68
CA THR A 98 -29.49 2.39 1.64
C THR A 98 -28.61 1.16 1.86
N PRO A 99 -27.30 1.20 1.55
CA PRO A 99 -26.41 0.15 2.04
C PRO A 99 -26.51 0.19 3.56
N SER A 100 -26.53 -0.97 4.21
CA SER A 100 -26.43 -1.06 5.66
C SER A 100 -25.05 -0.51 6.07
N ILE A 101 -24.92 0.81 6.12
CA ILE A 101 -23.77 1.49 6.69
C ILE A 101 -23.72 0.96 8.10
N SER A 102 -22.73 0.11 8.35
CA SER A 102 -22.43 -0.37 9.68
C SER A 102 -22.39 0.86 10.57
N LYS A 103 -23.35 0.97 11.50
CA LYS A 103 -23.37 2.04 12.52
C LYS A 103 -22.21 1.89 13.50
N LYS A 104 -21.32 0.91 13.29
CA LYS A 104 -20.12 0.72 14.09
C LYS A 104 -19.28 1.99 14.00
N PRO A 105 -18.87 2.55 15.14
CA PRO A 105 -17.99 3.71 15.15
C PRO A 105 -16.65 3.35 14.51
N LEU A 106 -16.08 4.31 13.78
CA LEU A 106 -14.76 4.21 13.19
C LEU A 106 -13.73 4.67 14.20
N GLN A 107 -12.58 4.01 14.24
CA GLN A 107 -11.44 4.58 14.96
C GLN A 107 -10.91 5.78 14.17
N CYS A 108 -10.68 6.91 14.83
CA CYS A 108 -10.10 8.09 14.18
C CYS A 108 -8.75 7.74 13.55
N PRO A 109 -8.54 8.00 12.25
CA PRO A 109 -7.28 7.68 11.57
C PRO A 109 -6.13 8.62 11.92
N TYR A 110 -6.36 9.62 12.77
CA TYR A 110 -5.30 10.46 13.32
C TYR A 110 -4.50 9.68 14.37
N GLN A 111 -3.20 9.48 14.12
CA GLN A 111 -2.30 8.60 14.88
C GLN A 111 -2.43 8.70 16.40
N GLN A 112 -2.52 9.91 16.95
CA GLN A 112 -2.50 10.14 18.39
C GLN A 112 -3.88 10.13 19.05
N CYS A 113 -4.96 10.09 18.26
CA CYS A 113 -6.31 10.25 18.79
C CYS A 113 -6.82 8.97 19.43
N GLY A 114 -6.83 7.86 18.68
CA GLY A 114 -7.32 6.56 19.13
C GLY A 114 -8.81 6.48 19.47
N LYS A 115 -9.56 7.59 19.45
CA LYS A 115 -10.99 7.65 19.77
C LYS A 115 -11.83 6.93 18.71
N PHE A 116 -12.92 6.32 19.17
CA PHE A 116 -13.96 5.78 18.29
C PHE A 116 -15.02 6.86 18.07
N VAL A 117 -15.29 7.18 16.81
CA VAL A 117 -16.17 8.27 16.38
C VAL A 117 -17.28 7.71 15.52
N SER A 118 -18.49 8.27 15.63
CA SER A 118 -19.58 7.94 14.72
C SER A 118 -19.15 8.18 13.27
N VAL A 119 -19.50 7.26 12.37
CA VAL A 119 -19.22 7.36 10.93
C VAL A 119 -19.64 8.73 10.37
N PHE A 120 -20.77 9.27 10.83
CA PHE A 120 -21.34 10.54 10.36
C PHE A 120 -20.70 11.77 11.01
N GLU A 121 -20.02 11.62 12.14
CA GLU A 121 -19.44 12.72 12.91
C GLU A 121 -17.93 12.87 12.68
N ILE A 122 -17.32 12.03 11.83
CA ILE A 122 -15.88 12.08 11.57
C ILE A 122 -15.42 13.46 11.09
N SER A 123 -16.18 14.12 10.21
CA SER A 123 -15.84 15.47 9.72
C SER A 123 -15.88 16.51 10.85
N ALA A 124 -16.88 16.42 11.73
CA ALA A 124 -16.99 17.29 12.90
C ALA A 124 -15.86 17.02 13.90
N HIS A 125 -15.54 15.76 14.16
CA HIS A 125 -14.43 15.36 15.02
C HIS A 125 -13.10 15.96 14.56
N PHE A 126 -12.76 15.84 13.26
CA PHE A 126 -11.55 16.47 12.73
C PHE A 126 -11.57 17.99 12.87
N LYS A 127 -12.72 18.63 12.59
CA LYS A 127 -12.87 20.08 12.68
C LYS A 127 -12.62 20.63 14.09
N TYR A 128 -13.02 19.90 15.14
CA TYR A 128 -12.93 20.38 16.51
C TYR A 128 -11.71 19.87 17.27
N GLU A 129 -11.25 18.64 16.98
CA GLU A 129 -10.18 17.96 17.71
C GLU A 129 -8.84 17.88 16.97
N HIS A 130 -8.82 18.00 15.64
CA HIS A 130 -7.62 17.86 14.79
C HIS A 130 -7.45 19.05 13.84
N LYS A 131 -7.37 20.26 14.41
CA LYS A 131 -7.32 21.54 13.67
C LYS A 131 -6.09 21.68 12.77
N GLU A 132 -5.05 20.90 13.04
CA GLU A 132 -3.82 20.81 12.26
C GLU A 132 -4.00 20.07 10.92
N VAL A 133 -5.03 19.23 10.80
CA VAL A 133 -5.34 18.55 9.55
C VAL A 133 -6.07 19.53 8.63
N PRO A 134 -5.60 19.81 7.41
CA PRO A 134 -6.29 20.71 6.49
C PRO A 134 -7.67 20.19 6.08
N HIS A 135 -8.64 21.09 5.97
CA HIS A 135 -9.97 20.81 5.42
C HIS A 135 -10.13 21.54 4.08
N ILE A 136 -10.26 20.79 3.00
CA ILE A 136 -10.48 21.35 1.65
C ILE A 136 -11.90 21.04 1.21
N PHE A 137 -12.65 22.07 0.81
CA PHE A 137 -13.90 21.88 0.09
C PHE A 137 -13.60 21.76 -1.39
N THR A 138 -14.10 20.70 -2.02
CA THR A 138 -13.81 20.42 -3.43
C THR A 138 -15.05 19.94 -4.17
N HIS A 139 -14.99 20.01 -5.49
CA HIS A 139 -16.02 19.53 -6.39
C HIS A 139 -15.50 18.30 -7.15
N PHE A 140 -16.39 17.56 -7.80
CA PHE A 140 -15.95 16.55 -8.77
C PHE A 140 -15.10 17.22 -9.86
N ASP A 141 -14.07 16.51 -10.31
CA ASP A 141 -13.09 16.94 -11.31
C ASP A 141 -12.23 18.15 -10.92
N ALA A 142 -12.45 18.73 -9.75
CA ALA A 142 -11.63 19.81 -9.23
C ALA A 142 -10.32 19.28 -8.64
N ARG A 143 -9.22 19.97 -8.97
CA ARG A 143 -7.89 19.68 -8.42
C ARG A 143 -7.76 20.25 -7.02
N SER A 144 -7.56 19.37 -6.04
CA SER A 144 -7.23 19.73 -4.66
C SER A 144 -5.72 19.57 -4.46
N ALA A 145 -5.01 20.67 -4.25
CA ALA A 145 -3.55 20.68 -4.09
C ALA A 145 -3.14 20.96 -2.65
N LEU A 146 -2.08 20.28 -2.18
CA LEU A 146 -1.48 20.40 -0.85
C LEU A 146 0.04 20.30 -0.99
N GLU A 147 0.78 20.95 -0.10
CA GLU A 147 2.20 20.66 0.08
C GLU A 147 2.44 19.91 1.40
N PHE A 148 3.35 18.94 1.41
CA PHE A 148 3.71 18.21 2.63
C PHE A 148 5.20 17.90 2.71
N SER A 149 5.71 17.75 3.93
CA SER A 149 7.07 17.22 4.14
C SER A 149 7.00 15.70 4.27
N PRO A 150 7.79 14.90 3.51
CA PRO A 150 7.73 13.46 3.64
C PRO A 150 8.15 12.93 5.03
N LYS A 151 8.87 13.74 5.82
CA LYS A 151 9.29 13.41 7.19
C LYS A 151 8.13 13.21 8.16
N ILE A 152 6.93 13.74 7.85
CA ILE A 152 5.75 13.55 8.70
C ILE A 152 5.18 12.12 8.61
N ILE A 153 5.57 11.36 7.57
CA ILE A 153 5.07 10.01 7.33
C ILE A 153 6.01 9.00 8.01
N GLN A 154 5.55 8.43 9.11
CA GLN A 154 6.29 7.48 9.95
C GLN A 154 6.04 6.02 9.54
N HIS A 155 6.97 5.14 9.91
CA HIS A 155 6.86 3.69 9.67
C HIS A 155 5.72 3.07 10.48
N GLY A 156 4.87 2.27 9.83
CA GLY A 156 3.77 1.54 10.46
C GLY A 156 2.65 2.42 11.03
N VAL A 157 2.72 3.73 10.82
CA VAL A 157 1.86 4.73 11.42
C VAL A 157 0.99 5.36 10.34
N LEU A 158 -0.32 5.42 10.58
CA LEU A 158 -1.24 6.09 9.68
C LEU A 158 -1.16 7.61 9.84
N CYS A 159 -0.81 8.29 8.76
CA CYS A 159 -0.75 9.75 8.67
C CYS A 159 -1.99 10.25 7.91
N THR A 160 -2.78 11.12 8.55
CA THR A 160 -3.91 11.79 7.91
C THR A 160 -3.44 13.11 7.29
N MET A 161 -3.44 13.19 5.97
CA MET A 161 -2.83 14.30 5.22
C MET A 161 -3.79 15.47 5.03
N VAL A 162 -5.04 15.20 4.65
CA VAL A 162 -6.06 16.21 4.37
C VAL A 162 -7.45 15.58 4.37
N LEU A 163 -8.43 16.35 4.85
CA LEU A 163 -9.86 16.05 4.76
C LEU A 163 -10.45 16.75 3.53
N LEU A 164 -11.03 15.99 2.60
CA LEU A 164 -11.76 16.53 1.45
C LEU A 164 -13.27 16.43 1.71
N ASN A 165 -13.94 17.58 1.67
CA ASN A 165 -15.40 17.67 1.75
C ASN A 165 -15.92 17.92 0.33
N LEU A 166 -16.49 16.87 -0.28
CA LEU A 166 -17.14 16.98 -1.59
C LEU A 166 -18.41 17.81 -1.47
N ARG A 167 -18.45 18.93 -2.17
CA ARG A 167 -19.69 19.69 -2.37
C ARG A 167 -20.45 19.02 -3.51
N LYS A 168 -21.68 18.59 -3.24
CA LYS A 168 -22.62 18.28 -4.31
C LYS A 168 -22.73 19.53 -5.15
N SER A 169 -22.46 19.43 -6.46
CA SER A 169 -22.81 20.50 -7.37
C SER A 169 -24.31 20.71 -7.18
N GLU A 170 -24.71 21.86 -6.65
CA GLU A 170 -26.13 22.19 -6.63
C GLU A 170 -26.55 22.13 -8.09
N PRO A 171 -27.46 21.20 -8.49
CA PRO A 171 -28.03 21.31 -9.81
C PRO A 171 -28.58 22.73 -9.87
N ASN A 172 -28.18 23.52 -10.86
CA ASN A 172 -28.66 24.89 -11.07
C ASN A 172 -30.19 24.88 -11.16
N LEU A 173 -30.84 24.85 -10.01
CA LEU A 173 -32.27 24.83 -9.85
C LEU A 173 -32.67 26.28 -9.96
N VAL A 174 -33.00 26.67 -11.19
CA VAL A 174 -33.87 27.81 -11.41
C VAL A 174 -35.06 27.63 -10.46
N PRO A 175 -35.34 28.58 -9.55
CA PRO A 175 -36.39 28.42 -8.57
C PRO A 175 -37.73 28.41 -9.31
N VAL A 176 -38.29 27.23 -9.55
CA VAL A 176 -39.69 27.12 -9.97
C VAL A 176 -40.51 27.36 -8.71
N ALA A 177 -41.01 28.59 -8.58
CA ALA A 177 -41.95 28.99 -7.54
C ALA A 177 -43.20 28.09 -7.61
N SER A 178 -43.22 27.03 -6.84
CA SER A 178 -44.43 26.24 -6.57
C SER A 178 -44.64 26.20 -5.06
N SER A 179 -45.59 27.03 -4.67
CA SER A 179 -46.15 27.13 -3.34
C SER A 179 -46.84 25.82 -2.94
N THR A 180 -46.93 25.62 -1.62
CA THR A 180 -47.83 24.69 -0.90
C THR A 180 -47.50 23.19 -0.93
N SER A 181 -46.71 22.72 0.04
CA SER A 181 -47.25 22.10 1.27
C SER A 181 -46.10 21.58 2.14
N ARG A 182 -46.02 22.06 3.39
CA ARG A 182 -45.01 21.65 4.36
C ARG A 182 -45.40 20.29 4.95
N LYS A 183 -44.93 19.20 4.36
CA LYS A 183 -44.72 17.95 5.12
C LYS A 183 -43.36 18.03 5.79
N ILE A 184 -43.37 18.04 7.11
CA ILE A 184 -42.21 17.84 7.98
C ILE A 184 -41.73 16.41 7.73
N ILE A 185 -40.92 16.23 6.69
CA ILE A 185 -40.17 15.01 6.45
C ILE A 185 -38.92 15.15 7.30
N ASN A 186 -38.74 14.25 8.27
CA ASN A 186 -37.55 14.16 9.12
C ASN A 186 -36.27 14.39 8.31
N GLU A 187 -35.70 15.58 8.42
CA GLU A 187 -34.44 16.03 7.78
C GLU A 187 -33.20 15.31 8.33
N SER A 188 -33.35 14.46 9.36
CA SER A 188 -32.21 13.88 10.09
C SER A 188 -31.48 12.75 9.35
N THR A 189 -31.98 12.28 8.20
CA THR A 189 -31.32 11.22 7.40
C THR A 189 -30.90 11.70 6.02
N LYS A 190 -31.06 12.99 5.69
CA LYS A 190 -30.99 13.44 4.30
C LYS A 190 -29.59 13.53 3.70
N ASP A 191 -28.53 13.75 4.46
CA ASP A 191 -27.20 13.83 3.83
C ASP A 191 -26.09 13.43 4.80
N ALA A 192 -25.88 12.11 4.95
CA ALA A 192 -24.59 11.62 5.39
C ALA A 192 -23.55 12.02 4.33
N GLN A 193 -22.96 13.20 4.46
CA GLN A 193 -21.95 13.69 3.54
C GLN A 193 -20.73 12.77 3.62
N ALA A 194 -20.35 12.20 2.47
CA ALA A 194 -19.13 11.41 2.37
C ALA A 194 -17.95 12.30 2.78
N CYS A 195 -17.22 11.84 3.78
CA CYS A 195 -16.00 12.47 4.25
C CYS A 195 -14.84 11.69 3.63
N LEU A 196 -14.04 12.35 2.80
CA LEU A 196 -12.90 11.72 2.15
C LEU A 196 -11.61 12.14 2.86
N ILE A 197 -10.70 11.19 3.05
CA ILE A 197 -9.46 11.39 3.79
C ILE A 197 -8.30 10.89 2.94
N VAL A 198 -7.35 11.75 2.66
CA VAL A 198 -6.07 11.32 2.08
C VAL A 198 -5.21 10.78 3.21
N LEU A 199 -4.85 9.51 3.07
CA LEU A 199 -4.08 8.77 4.06
C LEU A 199 -2.71 8.39 3.47
N ALA A 200 -1.71 8.37 4.33
CA ALA A 200 -0.37 7.94 3.99
C ALA A 200 0.25 7.10 5.11
N THR A 201 1.16 6.19 4.76
CA THR A 201 2.03 5.52 5.75
C THR A 201 3.31 5.03 5.08
N ARG A 202 4.33 4.71 5.88
CA ARG A 202 5.57 4.08 5.43
C ARG A 202 5.59 2.62 5.88
N LEU A 203 5.90 1.70 4.96
CA LEU A 203 6.01 0.26 5.20
C LEU A 203 7.35 -0.25 4.68
N THR A 204 7.79 -1.41 5.16
CA THR A 204 8.96 -2.13 4.66
C THR A 204 8.55 -3.45 4.00
N ASP A 205 9.40 -3.98 3.14
CA ASP A 205 9.20 -5.31 2.54
C ASP A 205 9.05 -6.40 3.63
N TYR A 206 9.71 -6.25 4.78
CA TYR A 206 9.55 -7.13 5.94
C TYR A 206 8.14 -7.16 6.52
N ASP A 207 7.39 -6.06 6.43
CA ASP A 207 6.00 -6.01 6.93
C ASP A 207 5.08 -6.94 6.13
N VAL A 208 5.44 -7.22 4.87
CA VAL A 208 4.73 -8.18 3.99
C VAL A 208 5.01 -9.62 4.43
N GLU A 209 6.24 -9.91 4.83
CA GLU A 209 6.70 -11.26 5.18
C GLU A 209 6.29 -11.68 6.60
N GLU A 210 6.33 -10.76 7.57
CA GLU A 210 6.07 -11.04 8.99
C GLU A 210 4.67 -11.57 9.30
N LYS A 211 3.68 -11.39 8.41
CA LYS A 211 2.35 -12.03 8.57
C LYS A 211 2.41 -13.55 8.69
N GLN A 212 3.54 -14.19 8.37
CA GLN A 212 3.74 -15.63 8.50
C GLN A 212 4.24 -16.08 9.88
N CYS A 213 4.73 -15.16 10.74
CA CYS A 213 5.24 -15.50 12.09
C CYS A 213 4.39 -14.81 13.19
N LYS A 214 3.78 -15.61 14.06
CA LYS A 214 2.77 -15.17 15.06
C LYS A 214 3.32 -14.45 16.31
N ASP A 215 4.59 -14.09 16.35
CA ASP A 215 5.20 -13.51 17.56
C ASP A 215 5.06 -11.98 17.58
N GLU A 216 3.89 -11.50 18.00
CA GLU A 216 3.56 -10.07 18.10
C GLU A 216 4.31 -9.33 19.24
N LYS A 217 5.03 -10.05 20.12
CA LYS A 217 5.59 -9.49 21.35
C LYS A 217 6.90 -8.71 21.19
N ASN A 218 7.57 -8.78 20.03
CA ASN A 218 8.87 -8.12 19.81
C ASN A 218 8.82 -6.88 18.90
N ARG A 219 7.64 -6.30 18.63
CA ARG A 219 7.50 -5.13 17.74
C ARG A 219 7.94 -3.79 18.33
N HIS A 220 8.59 -3.77 19.49
CA HIS A 220 8.92 -2.52 20.18
C HIS A 220 10.34 -2.05 19.85
N HIS A 221 10.41 -0.86 19.25
CA HIS A 221 11.58 -0.15 18.71
C HIS A 221 12.13 -0.61 17.35
N ARG A 222 11.32 -0.45 16.29
CA ARG A 222 11.93 -0.09 15.00
C ARG A 222 12.28 1.40 15.03
N SER A 223 13.52 1.73 14.69
CA SER A 223 13.97 3.13 14.57
C SER A 223 13.16 3.83 13.49
N ASN A 224 12.91 5.13 13.65
CA ASN A 224 12.26 5.95 12.61
C ASN A 224 13.18 6.24 11.41
N GLU A 225 14.38 5.66 11.40
CA GLU A 225 15.36 5.77 10.33
C GLU A 225 14.81 5.21 9.03
N VAL A 226 15.16 5.85 7.93
CA VAL A 226 14.69 5.51 6.60
C VAL A 226 15.58 4.42 6.00
N ASN A 227 15.00 3.25 5.72
CA ASN A 227 15.68 2.12 5.10
C ASN A 227 15.45 2.08 3.58
N ASP A 228 16.36 1.49 2.81
CA ASP A 228 16.25 1.33 1.35
C ASP A 228 15.03 0.47 0.94
N SER A 229 14.61 -0.43 1.84
CA SER A 229 13.38 -1.22 1.66
C SER A 229 12.10 -0.44 1.95
N ASP A 230 12.17 0.78 2.49
CA ASP A 230 10.98 1.57 2.80
C ASP A 230 10.19 1.94 1.53
N LYS A 231 8.87 1.88 1.69
CA LYS A 231 7.88 2.25 0.70
C LYS A 231 6.86 3.18 1.36
N TRP A 232 6.56 4.29 0.70
CA TRP A 232 5.49 5.18 1.08
C TRP A 232 4.27 4.85 0.24
N ILE A 233 3.15 4.71 0.91
CA ILE A 233 1.88 4.44 0.26
C ILE A 233 0.91 5.57 0.56
N PHE A 234 0.16 5.98 -0.47
CA PHE A 234 -0.84 7.04 -0.41
C PHE A 234 -2.14 6.58 -1.04
N TRP A 235 -3.26 6.84 -0.39
CA TRP A 235 -4.59 6.49 -0.90
C TRP A 235 -5.67 7.44 -0.39
N LEU A 236 -6.84 7.35 -1.01
CA LEU A 236 -8.03 8.09 -0.59
C LEU A 236 -9.02 7.13 0.06
N GLY A 237 -9.34 7.38 1.33
CA GLY A 237 -10.34 6.64 2.10
C GLY A 237 -11.64 7.44 2.27
N SER A 238 -12.75 6.74 2.46
CA SER A 238 -14.03 7.31 2.87
C SER A 238 -14.60 6.62 4.10
N ASN A 239 -15.33 7.39 4.89
CA ASN A 239 -16.08 6.92 6.05
C ASN A 239 -17.28 6.05 5.70
N ILE A 240 -17.78 6.15 4.46
CA ILE A 240 -18.89 5.35 3.96
C ILE A 240 -18.49 4.69 2.64
N SER A 241 -19.13 3.58 2.30
CA SER A 241 -18.95 2.96 0.99
C SER A 241 -19.51 3.88 -0.10
N ILE A 242 -18.65 4.31 -1.00
CA ILE A 242 -18.98 5.18 -2.13
C ILE A 242 -18.40 4.60 -3.41
N ASN A 243 -19.16 4.72 -4.50
CA ASN A 243 -18.70 4.31 -5.82
C ASN A 243 -18.15 5.54 -6.56
N LEU A 244 -16.94 5.94 -6.16
CA LEU A 244 -16.23 7.05 -6.77
C LEU A 244 -14.82 6.60 -7.13
N SER A 245 -14.23 7.25 -8.12
CA SER A 245 -12.83 7.05 -8.49
C SER A 245 -12.02 8.30 -8.14
N TYR A 246 -10.70 8.15 -8.00
CA TYR A 246 -9.82 9.28 -7.72
C TYR A 246 -8.48 9.14 -8.44
N THR A 247 -7.88 10.30 -8.71
CA THR A 247 -6.47 10.45 -9.04
C THR A 247 -5.78 11.03 -7.82
N ILE A 248 -4.68 10.40 -7.40
CA ILE A 248 -3.70 11.00 -6.49
C ILE A 248 -2.37 11.13 -7.23
N ALA A 249 -1.73 12.27 -7.13
CA ALA A 249 -0.42 12.49 -7.72
C ALA A 249 0.49 13.21 -6.75
N ILE A 250 1.76 12.83 -6.74
CA ILE A 250 2.81 13.48 -5.96
C ILE A 250 3.86 13.98 -6.94
N SER A 251 4.27 15.25 -6.80
CA SER A 251 5.34 15.84 -7.59
C SER A 251 6.37 16.59 -6.75
N SER A 252 7.57 16.74 -7.31
CA SER A 252 8.52 17.75 -6.84
C SER A 252 7.92 19.15 -7.06
N LEU A 253 8.38 20.15 -6.31
CA LEU A 253 7.82 21.51 -6.38
C LEU A 253 8.06 22.20 -7.74
N ASP A 254 9.15 21.85 -8.41
CA ASP A 254 9.46 22.26 -9.79
C ASP A 254 8.67 21.48 -10.85
N ASN A 255 7.90 20.47 -10.44
CA ASN A 255 7.16 19.54 -11.30
C ASN A 255 8.00 18.76 -12.31
N GLU A 256 9.33 18.66 -12.13
CA GLU A 256 10.18 17.83 -12.99
C GLU A 256 9.88 16.34 -12.84
N MET A 257 9.50 15.93 -11.63
CA MET A 257 9.16 14.55 -11.31
C MET A 257 7.73 14.46 -10.80
N ARG A 258 6.95 13.53 -11.35
CA ARG A 258 5.56 13.31 -10.96
C ARG A 258 5.18 11.85 -11.05
N LEU A 259 4.62 11.32 -9.97
CA LEU A 259 4.05 9.98 -9.91
C LEU A 259 2.55 10.10 -9.66
N LYS A 260 1.76 9.27 -10.33
CA LYS A 260 0.30 9.31 -10.29
C LYS A 260 -0.27 7.91 -10.12
N TYR A 261 -1.34 7.81 -9.36
CA TYR A 261 -2.20 6.63 -9.24
C TYR A 261 -3.64 7.01 -9.53
N PHE A 262 -4.36 6.12 -10.21
CA PHE A 262 -5.80 6.21 -10.43
C PHE A 262 -6.44 4.92 -9.94
N GLY A 263 -7.51 5.04 -9.16
CA GLY A 263 -8.23 3.90 -8.61
C GLY A 263 -9.52 4.29 -7.89
N PRO A 264 -10.25 3.30 -7.35
CA PRO A 264 -11.50 3.53 -6.63
C PRO A 264 -11.24 4.10 -5.24
N VAL A 265 -12.15 4.93 -4.74
CA VAL A 265 -12.12 5.39 -3.34
C VAL A 265 -12.34 4.19 -2.41
N LEU A 266 -11.49 4.08 -1.38
CA LEU A 266 -11.46 2.94 -0.47
C LEU A 266 -12.19 3.24 0.83
N HIS A 267 -12.43 2.24 1.67
CA HIS A 267 -12.91 2.46 3.04
C HIS A 267 -11.74 2.87 3.96
N ILE A 268 -11.95 3.80 4.90
CA ILE A 268 -10.89 4.29 5.82
C ILE A 268 -10.24 3.16 6.63
N GLU A 269 -11.00 2.11 6.98
CA GLU A 269 -10.49 0.98 7.77
C GLU A 269 -9.68 -0.05 6.97
N GLU A 270 -9.46 0.16 5.67
CA GLU A 270 -8.64 -0.74 4.85
C GLU A 270 -7.19 -0.80 5.36
N LYS A 271 -6.67 -2.01 5.51
CA LYS A 271 -5.32 -2.22 6.08
C LYS A 271 -4.25 -1.80 5.07
N PRO A 272 -3.32 -0.89 5.42
CA PRO A 272 -2.33 -0.37 4.48
C PRO A 272 -1.51 -1.46 3.77
N LEU A 273 -1.12 -2.50 4.50
CA LEU A 273 -0.39 -3.64 3.95
C LEU A 273 -1.17 -4.40 2.86
N LYS A 274 -2.50 -4.52 3.01
CA LYS A 274 -3.36 -5.16 2.01
C LYS A 274 -3.45 -4.27 0.76
N LEU A 275 -3.60 -2.96 0.95
CA LEU A 275 -3.63 -1.99 -0.16
C LEU A 275 -2.36 -2.06 -1.01
N TRP A 276 -1.20 -2.15 -0.35
CA TRP A 276 0.07 -2.34 -1.05
C TRP A 276 0.11 -3.67 -1.82
N GLN A 277 -0.21 -4.79 -1.18
CA GLN A 277 -0.22 -6.11 -1.83
C GLN A 277 -1.13 -6.14 -3.07
N ASP A 278 -2.32 -5.53 -2.95
CA ASP A 278 -3.30 -5.47 -4.04
C ASP A 278 -2.90 -4.45 -5.14
N GLY A 279 -1.99 -3.52 -4.85
CA GLY A 279 -1.67 -2.39 -5.72
C GLY A 279 -2.80 -1.36 -5.81
N ARG A 280 -3.55 -1.18 -4.72
CA ARG A 280 -4.68 -0.25 -4.60
C ARG A 280 -4.28 1.12 -4.01
N CYS A 281 -3.05 1.56 -4.24
CA CYS A 281 -2.52 2.81 -3.72
C CYS A 281 -1.40 3.35 -4.61
N LEU A 282 -1.07 4.63 -4.47
CA LEU A 282 0.17 5.19 -4.99
C LEU A 282 1.34 4.68 -4.14
N LEU A 283 2.29 4.01 -4.78
CA LEU A 283 3.49 3.47 -4.14
C LEU A 283 4.70 4.30 -4.58
N MET A 284 5.51 4.76 -3.61
CA MET A 284 6.78 5.42 -3.85
C MET A 284 7.87 4.73 -3.05
N ASN A 285 9.02 4.48 -3.68
CA ASN A 285 10.20 3.98 -2.98
C ASN A 285 11.03 5.13 -2.39
N LYS A 286 11.99 4.78 -1.53
CA LYS A 286 12.94 5.74 -0.93
C LYS A 286 13.60 6.64 -1.98
N TYR A 287 14.19 6.06 -3.02
CA TYR A 287 14.91 6.82 -4.06
C TYR A 287 14.04 7.87 -4.75
N GLN A 288 12.78 7.55 -5.03
CA GLN A 288 11.82 8.48 -5.62
C GLN A 288 11.53 9.64 -4.67
N ILE A 289 11.24 9.36 -3.40
CA ILE A 289 10.98 10.41 -2.43
C ILE A 289 12.23 11.27 -2.20
N GLU A 290 13.40 10.67 -1.99
CA GLU A 290 14.66 11.40 -1.79
C GLU A 290 14.96 12.33 -2.96
N ARG A 291 14.85 11.83 -4.19
CA ARG A 291 15.11 12.65 -5.37
C ARG A 291 14.11 13.79 -5.52
N MET A 292 12.83 13.53 -5.31
CA MET A 292 11.78 14.55 -5.44
C MET A 292 11.81 15.61 -4.33
N SER A 293 12.30 15.23 -3.14
CA SER A 293 12.32 16.08 -1.95
C SER A 293 13.72 16.59 -1.60
N ASP A 294 14.72 16.40 -2.46
CA ASP A 294 16.11 16.79 -2.21
C ASP A 294 16.60 16.24 -0.85
N ASN A 295 16.60 14.91 -0.74
CA ASN A 295 16.94 14.16 0.47
C ASN A 295 16.07 14.54 1.68
N PHE A 296 14.74 14.58 1.50
CA PHE A 296 13.74 14.90 2.53
C PHE A 296 13.80 16.35 3.06
N GLN A 297 14.52 17.26 2.39
CA GLN A 297 14.66 18.66 2.82
C GLN A 297 13.54 19.54 2.29
N LYS A 298 13.10 19.31 1.05
CA LYS A 298 12.03 20.06 0.39
C LYS A 298 10.67 19.38 0.61
N LYS A 299 9.62 20.19 0.56
CA LYS A 299 8.24 19.69 0.51
C LYS A 299 7.97 19.06 -0.85
N LEU A 300 6.94 18.23 -0.90
CA LEU A 300 6.36 17.67 -2.13
C LEU A 300 4.96 18.25 -2.33
N SER A 301 4.55 18.35 -3.59
CA SER A 301 3.18 18.68 -3.97
C SER A 301 2.34 17.40 -4.04
N LEU A 302 1.16 17.43 -3.43
CA LEU A 302 0.15 16.39 -3.46
C LEU A 302 -1.10 16.95 -4.15
N ASP A 303 -1.52 16.29 -5.23
CA ASP A 303 -2.75 16.61 -5.93
C ASP A 303 -3.75 15.47 -5.84
N VAL A 304 -5.01 15.80 -5.55
CA VAL A 304 -6.12 14.86 -5.55
C VAL A 304 -7.26 15.40 -6.40
N ILE A 305 -7.77 14.55 -7.28
CA ILE A 305 -8.97 14.80 -8.10
C ILE A 305 -9.92 13.65 -7.85
N VAL A 306 -11.17 13.95 -7.54
CA VAL A 306 -12.22 12.95 -7.33
C VAL A 306 -13.18 12.99 -8.50
N TYR A 307 -13.47 11.83 -9.08
CA TYR A 307 -14.32 11.66 -10.24
C TYR A 307 -15.65 11.05 -9.80
N GLN A 308 -16.73 11.56 -10.38
CA GLN A 308 -18.02 10.88 -10.34
C GLN A 308 -18.01 9.79 -11.42
N GLU A 309 -18.46 8.58 -11.09
CA GLU A 309 -18.68 7.57 -12.13
C GLU A 309 -19.94 7.93 -12.92
N ASP A 310 -19.83 7.87 -14.25
CA ASP A 310 -20.94 8.07 -15.20
C ASP A 310 -21.97 6.93 -15.16
#